data_AF-A0A6A4I908-F1
#
_entry.id   AF-A0A6A4I908-F1
#
_cell.length_a   1.000
_cell.length_b   1.000
_cell.length_c   1.000
_cell.angle_alpha   90.00
_cell.angle_beta   90.00
_cell.angle_gamma   90.00
#
_symmetry.space_group_name_H-M   'P 1'
#
loop_
_entity.id
_entity.type
_entity.pdbx_description
1 polymer ?
#
loop_
_entity_poly.entity_id
_entity_poly.type
_entity_poly.pdbx_seq_one_letter_code
_entity_poly.pdbx_strand_id
1 'polypeptide(L)' 'LPPCGTVAKIWHSASTPNQGQRKRHICATCDRCFTTSGHLARHSRVHTGEKNHKCPFPGCETRCSRQDNLQQHYRIHLSP' A
#
# COMPACT_ATOMS: atom_id res chain seq x y z
N LEU A 1 -5.16 -2.95 -17.19
CA LEU A 1 -4.12 -3.32 -16.20
C LEU A 1 -4.32 -4.80 -15.89
N PRO A 2 -3.37 -5.70 -16.16
CA PRO A 2 -3.63 -7.13 -16.00
C PRO A 2 -3.87 -7.44 -14.51
N PRO A 3 -4.86 -8.28 -14.18
CA PRO A 3 -5.07 -8.73 -12.81
C PRO A 3 -3.83 -9.48 -12.35
N CYS A 4 -3.53 -9.28 -11.07
CA CYS A 4 -2.38 -9.82 -10.40
C CYS A 4 -2.15 -11.31 -10.72
N GLY A 5 -1.08 -11.59 -11.47
CA GLY A 5 -0.69 -12.95 -11.83
C GLY A 5 -0.89 -13.34 -13.30
N THR A 6 -1.36 -12.45 -14.18
CA THR A 6 -1.37 -12.77 -15.61
C THR A 6 0.06 -12.67 -16.16
N VAL A 7 0.79 -13.79 -16.16
CA VAL A 7 1.86 -13.97 -17.14
C VAL A 7 1.17 -13.90 -18.50
N ALA A 8 1.64 -13.04 -19.39
CA ALA A 8 1.21 -13.08 -20.78
C ALA A 8 1.55 -14.50 -21.29
N LYS A 9 0.54 -15.35 -21.45
CA LYS A 9 0.70 -16.70 -21.99
C LYS A 9 0.98 -16.57 -23.48
N ILE A 10 2.22 -16.26 -23.83
CA ILE A 10 2.74 -16.53 -25.16
C ILE A 10 3.09 -18.02 -25.14
N TRP A 11 2.36 -18.84 -25.88
CA TRP A 11 2.57 -20.29 -25.98
C TRP A 11 3.82 -20.55 -26.83
N HIS A 12 4.99 -20.25 -26.29
CA HIS A 12 6.26 -20.69 -26.85
C HIS A 12 7.10 -21.28 -25.71
N SER A 13 7.42 -22.54 -25.91
CA SER A 13 8.10 -23.48 -25.01
C SER A 13 9.37 -22.88 -24.40
N ALA A 14 9.32 -22.43 -23.15
CA ALA A 14 10.52 -22.09 -22.38
C ALA A 14 10.28 -22.33 -20.89
N SER A 15 10.83 -23.43 -20.40
CA SER A 15 11.03 -23.74 -18.99
C SER A 15 11.73 -22.57 -18.27
N THR A 16 11.08 -21.94 -17.29
CA THR A 16 11.74 -21.06 -16.30
C THR A 16 11.05 -21.14 -14.94
N PRO A 17 11.78 -20.86 -13.85
CA PRO A 17 11.94 -21.80 -12.75
C PRO A 17 10.91 -21.58 -11.65
N ASN A 18 10.67 -22.66 -10.90
CA ASN A 18 10.28 -22.70 -9.49
C ASN A 18 10.02 -21.33 -8.85
N GLN A 19 8.88 -20.72 -9.16
CA GLN A 19 8.38 -19.60 -8.38
C GLN A 19 7.66 -20.22 -7.20
N GLY A 20 8.45 -20.47 -6.14
CA GLY A 20 7.93 -20.84 -4.83
C GLY A 20 6.68 -20.01 -4.55
N GLN A 21 5.63 -20.69 -4.11
CA GLN A 21 4.30 -20.13 -3.88
C GLN A 21 4.40 -18.93 -2.94
N ARG A 22 4.73 -17.74 -3.47
CA ARG A 22 4.70 -16.50 -2.71
C ARG A 22 3.23 -16.17 -2.59
N LYS A 23 2.61 -16.59 -1.48
CA LYS A 23 1.25 -16.23 -1.12
C LYS A 23 1.12 -14.72 -1.27
N ARG A 24 0.49 -14.27 -2.36
CA ARG A 24 0.29 -12.85 -2.65
C ARG A 24 -0.88 -12.37 -1.79
N HIS A 25 -0.77 -11.17 -1.27
CA HIS A 25 -1.80 -10.56 -0.45
C HIS A 25 -2.62 -9.63 -1.32
N ILE A 26 -3.88 -9.98 -1.57
CA ILE A 26 -4.76 -9.27 -2.51
C ILE A 26 -5.77 -8.43 -1.74
N CYS A 27 -5.99 -7.19 -2.18
CA CYS A 27 -7.03 -6.34 -1.64
C CYS A 27 -8.39 -6.71 -2.22
N ALA A 28 -9.32 -7.14 -1.38
CA ALA A 28 -10.68 -7.51 -1.80
C ALA A 28 -11.52 -6.33 -2.34
N THR A 29 -11.09 -5.09 -2.11
CA THR A 29 -11.84 -3.88 -2.54
C THR A 29 -11.43 -3.40 -3.92
N CYS A 30 -10.19 -3.63 -4.35
CA CYS A 30 -9.67 -3.09 -5.62
C CYS A 30 -8.72 -4.04 -6.37
N ASP A 31 -8.67 -5.31 -5.96
CA ASP A 31 -7.86 -6.40 -6.52
C ASP A 31 -6.36 -6.10 -6.64
N ARG A 32 -5.88 -5.11 -5.88
CA ARG A 32 -4.46 -4.74 -5.87
C ARG A 32 -3.67 -5.78 -5.10
N CYS A 33 -2.55 -6.19 -5.70
CA CYS A 33 -1.67 -7.18 -5.11
C CYS A 33 -0.47 -6.60 -4.38
N PHE A 34 -0.15 -7.23 -3.26
CA PHE A 34 0.97 -6.91 -2.40
C PHE A 34 1.81 -8.16 -2.15
N THR A 35 3.11 -7.94 -2.00
CA THR A 35 4.09 -9.00 -1.72
C THR A 35 4.07 -9.45 -0.26
N THR A 36 3.49 -8.65 0.65
CA THR A 36 3.43 -8.91 2.09
C THR A 36 2.06 -8.54 2.67
N SER A 37 1.66 -9.25 3.73
CA SER A 37 0.40 -8.99 4.45
C SER A 37 0.37 -7.60 5.06
N GLY A 38 1.50 -7.14 5.61
CA GLY A 38 1.60 -5.80 6.20
C GLY A 38 1.34 -4.69 5.20
N HIS A 39 1.80 -4.84 3.95
CA HIS A 39 1.50 -3.86 2.90
C HIS A 39 0.02 -3.86 2.50
N LEU A 40 -0.61 -5.04 2.44
CA LEU A 40 -2.05 -5.15 2.21
C LEU A 40 -2.86 -4.50 3.34
N ALA A 41 -2.53 -4.81 4.61
CA ALA A 41 -3.22 -4.26 5.78
C ALA A 41 -3.02 -2.74 5.92
N ARG A 42 -1.89 -2.21 5.45
CA ARG A 42 -1.69 -0.76 5.34
C ARG A 42 -2.53 -0.16 4.22
N HIS A 43 -2.60 -0.85 3.09
CA HIS A 43 -3.39 -0.42 1.95
C HIS A 43 -4.88 -0.39 2.25
N SER A 44 -5.43 -1.37 2.97
CA SER A 44 -6.87 -1.40 3.30
C SER A 44 -7.37 -0.14 4.01
N ARG A 45 -6.49 0.55 4.78
CA ARG A 45 -6.80 1.82 5.44
C ARG A 45 -7.15 2.96 4.48
N VAL A 46 -6.75 2.86 3.20
CA VAL A 46 -7.15 3.87 2.20
C VAL A 46 -8.61 3.75 1.80
N HIS A 47 -9.20 2.55 1.93
CA HIS A 47 -10.60 2.30 1.61
C HIS A 47 -11.50 2.64 2.80
N THR A 48 -11.03 2.40 4.03
CA THR A 48 -11.78 2.76 5.24
C THR A 48 -11.71 4.26 5.56
N GLY A 49 -10.77 5.00 4.96
CA GLY A 49 -10.60 6.43 5.20
C GLY A 49 -10.11 6.75 6.62
N GLU A 50 -9.67 5.75 7.38
CA GLU A 50 -9.24 5.91 8.77
C GLU A 50 -7.96 6.77 8.85
N LYS A 51 -8.14 8.02 9.27
CA LYS A 51 -7.07 8.98 9.53
C LYS A 51 -6.88 9.15 11.03
N ASN A 52 -6.25 8.14 11.63
CA ASN A 52 -6.09 8.03 13.08
C ASN A 52 -4.98 8.93 13.64
N HIS A 53 -4.08 9.44 12.80
CA HIS A 53 -2.95 10.25 13.24
C HIS A 53 -3.23 11.74 13.02
N LYS A 54 -3.54 12.48 14.10
CA LYS A 54 -3.73 13.94 14.06
C LYS A 54 -2.39 14.66 14.15
N CYS A 55 -2.25 15.77 13.42
CA CYS A 55 -1.10 16.66 13.56
C CYS A 55 -1.02 17.23 14.98
N PRO A 56 0.15 17.18 15.64
CA PRO A 56 0.33 17.77 16.97
C PRO A 56 0.49 19.29 16.92
N PHE A 57 0.64 19.90 15.74
CA PHE A 57 0.84 21.34 15.62
C PHE A 57 -0.45 22.11 15.96
N PRO A 58 -0.40 23.13 16.83
CA PRO A 58 -1.58 23.92 17.20
C PRO A 58 -2.12 24.67 15.98
N GLY A 59 -3.44 24.62 15.78
CA GLY A 59 -4.09 25.20 14.60
C GLY A 59 -4.02 24.35 13.32
N CYS A 60 -3.36 23.17 13.37
CA CYS A 60 -3.37 22.23 12.25
C CYS A 60 -4.38 21.10 12.48
N GLU A 61 -5.41 21.04 11.63
CA GLU A 61 -6.42 19.98 11.66
C GLU A 61 -6.08 18.79 10.75
N THR A 62 -4.89 18.77 10.16
CA THR A 62 -4.47 17.70 9.25
C THR A 62 -4.42 16.36 9.98
N ARG A 63 -5.09 15.36 9.40
CA ARG A 63 -5.04 13.98 9.85
C ARG A 63 -4.48 13.08 8.75
N CYS A 64 -3.59 12.18 9.12
CA CYS A 64 -2.99 11.19 8.23
C CYS A 64 -3.45 9.78 8.60
N SER A 65 -3.54 8.90 7.61
CA SER A 65 -3.81 7.47 7.81
C SER A 65 -2.59 6.68 8.31
N ARG A 66 -1.41 7.32 8.28
CA ARG A 66 -0.13 6.72 8.65
C ARG A 66 0.74 7.71 9.42
N GLN A 67 1.51 7.20 10.37
CA GLN A 67 2.44 7.98 11.18
C GLN A 67 3.62 8.53 10.37
N ASP A 68 4.16 7.77 9.40
CA ASP A 68 5.27 8.24 8.57
C ASP A 68 4.86 9.42 7.68
N ASN A 69 3.64 9.40 7.14
CA ASN A 69 3.07 10.55 6.43
C ASN A 69 2.91 11.76 7.36
N LEU A 70 2.47 11.55 8.61
CA LEU A 70 2.34 12.64 9.57
C LEU A 70 3.70 13.25 9.93
N GLN A 71 4.73 12.41 10.12
CA GLN A 71 6.08 12.88 10.40
C GLN A 71 6.63 13.73 9.25
N GLN A 72 6.38 13.32 8.01
CA GLN A 72 6.76 14.13 6.85
C GLN A 72 5.97 15.43 6.77
N HIS A 73 4.65 15.39 7.01
CA HIS A 73 3.82 16.59 7.09
C HIS A 73 4.32 17.55 8.17
N TYR A 74 4.69 17.05 9.35
CA TYR A 74 5.12 17.89 10.46
C TYR A 74 6.35 18.75 10.13
N ARG A 75 7.19 18.31 9.17
CA ARG A 75 8.34 19.09 8.71
C ARG A 75 7.96 20.45 8.12
N ILE A 76 6.75 20.60 7.57
CA ILE A 76 6.29 21.91 7.05
C ILE A 76 6.08 22.93 8.17
N HIS A 77 5.78 22.46 9.39
CA HIS A 77 5.56 23.32 10.56
C HIS A 77 6.86 23.61 11.32
N LEU A 78 7.92 22.84 11.05
CA LEU A 78 9.25 23.06 11.62
C LEU A 78 10.06 24.07 10.80
N SER A 79 9.62 24.41 9.59
CA SER A 79 10.19 25.50 8.81
C SER A 79 9.52 26.82 9.24
N PRO A 80 10.30 27.84 9.65
CA PRO A 80 9.77 29.19 9.90
C PRO A 80 9.29 29.87 8.62
#